data_AF-A0A520ZRI9-F1
#
_entry.id   AF-A0A520ZRI9-F1
#
_cell.length_a   1.000
_cell.length_b   1.000
_cell.length_c   1.000
_cell.angle_alpha   90.00
_cell.angle_beta   90.00
_cell.angle_gamma   90.00
#
_symmetry.space_group_name_H-M   'P 1'
#
loop_
_entity.id
_entity.type
_entity.pdbx_description
1 polymer ?
#
loop_
_entity_poly.entity_id
_entity_poly.type
_entity_poly.pdbx_seq_one_letter_code
_entity_poly.pdbx_strand_id
1 'polypeptide(L)'
;MATGRPLYPARDQSATLLFSACIAALSFAIFWSIGDVATDNAEHSETAVKIWAGDADWPPNFLYFALLGLLGKMVGDTGELVTSSCILLAFAVGAKAFLTYGLLGELAPGSQRATRAATALALLVCFPIPVAFLVGATLSYFLGNIPPNVWHNSTTIFLMPLALSAFVLQVRDFDEASTRRVPAIMVLIVIGIVVKPSFFFAYAPATLVWLAFASRQAGQLIKGSVPIIAGGVVTGVLYVLIYHLQQGSLHDQASGVSIGPFAVWSRVMPAAEIPLAIIASFLAPLTYIVLGFRPNRTTFVGYAALLMGFATLIFVFVVETGPRATHGNFFWQTVVCSYLLHTVLAADLLDKWSSGGNRGRILGCGAIFLAMAISGLIYLYRLIALDVFLPY
;
A
#
# COMPACT_ATOMS: atom_id res chain seq x y z
N MET A 1 -0.38 -5.29 -32.85
CA MET A 1 0.56 -6.33 -32.36
C MET A 1 1.41 -5.74 -31.24
N ALA A 2 1.14 -6.18 -30.01
CA ALA A 2 1.78 -5.67 -28.81
C ALA A 2 3.15 -6.33 -28.64
N THR A 3 4.24 -5.70 -29.12
CA THR A 3 5.60 -6.01 -28.66
C THR A 3 5.73 -5.47 -27.23
N GLY A 4 5.08 -6.13 -26.28
CA GLY A 4 5.19 -5.82 -24.87
C GLY A 4 6.46 -6.47 -24.38
N ARG A 5 7.49 -5.69 -24.02
CA ARG A 5 8.52 -6.23 -23.14
C ARG A 5 7.78 -6.84 -21.95
N PRO A 6 8.00 -8.13 -21.60
CA PRO A 6 7.38 -8.70 -20.42
C PRO A 6 7.70 -7.81 -19.23
N LEU A 7 6.80 -7.76 -18.25
CA LEU A 7 6.97 -6.93 -17.06
C LEU A 7 8.36 -7.13 -16.41
N TYR A 8 8.96 -8.31 -16.56
CA TYR A 8 10.30 -8.66 -16.10
C TYR A 8 11.11 -9.51 -17.12
N PRO A 9 12.46 -9.41 -17.15
CA PRO A 9 13.30 -10.23 -18.01
C PRO A 9 13.16 -11.73 -17.71
N ALA A 10 13.13 -12.57 -18.76
CA ALA A 10 12.91 -14.03 -18.64
C ALA A 10 13.92 -14.75 -17.73
N ARG A 11 15.15 -14.24 -17.60
CA ARG A 11 16.28 -14.92 -16.95
C ARG A 11 16.17 -15.06 -15.42
N ASP A 12 15.25 -14.34 -14.79
CA ASP A 12 15.01 -14.37 -13.32
C ASP A 12 13.62 -14.88 -12.92
N GLN A 13 12.81 -15.36 -13.87
CA GLN A 13 11.41 -15.72 -13.58
C GLN A 13 11.29 -16.87 -12.56
N SER A 14 12.06 -17.95 -12.70
CA SER A 14 11.99 -19.09 -11.77
C SER A 14 12.41 -18.72 -10.34
N ALA A 15 13.47 -17.92 -10.19
CA ALA A 15 13.92 -17.45 -8.88
C ALA A 15 12.90 -16.50 -8.23
N THR A 16 12.30 -15.62 -9.03
CA THR A 16 11.23 -14.71 -8.58
C THR A 16 10.01 -15.50 -8.13
N LEU A 17 9.55 -16.48 -8.92
CA LEU A 17 8.42 -17.33 -8.58
C LEU A 17 8.66 -18.13 -7.29
N LEU A 18 9.84 -18.75 -7.15
CA LEU A 18 10.21 -19.49 -5.94
C LEU A 18 10.22 -18.57 -4.71
N PHE A 19 10.88 -17.42 -4.80
CA PHE A 19 10.91 -16.42 -3.71
C PHE A 19 9.47 -16.02 -3.31
N SER A 20 8.63 -15.67 -4.28
CA SER A 20 7.24 -15.27 -4.03
C SER A 20 6.38 -16.39 -3.44
N ALA A 21 6.58 -17.64 -3.86
CA ALA A 21 5.89 -18.79 -3.29
C ALA A 21 6.30 -19.01 -1.83
N CYS A 22 7.58 -18.90 -1.50
CA CYS A 22 8.06 -18.97 -0.12
C CYS A 22 7.48 -17.84 0.74
N ILE A 23 7.42 -16.60 0.20
CA ILE A 23 6.81 -15.47 0.91
C ILE A 23 5.31 -15.69 1.11
N ALA A 24 4.58 -16.22 0.13
CA ALA A 24 3.17 -16.55 0.28
C ALA A 24 2.96 -17.60 1.39
N ALA A 25 3.76 -18.68 1.40
CA ALA A 25 3.68 -19.71 2.44
C ALA A 25 3.98 -19.16 3.85
N LEU A 26 5.02 -18.33 3.98
CA LEU A 26 5.33 -17.65 5.24
C LEU A 26 4.20 -16.71 5.67
N SER A 27 3.65 -15.94 4.73
CA SER A 27 2.55 -15.01 5.00
C SER A 27 1.28 -15.74 5.43
N PHE A 28 0.99 -16.90 4.85
CA PHE A 28 -0.11 -17.76 5.30
C PHE A 28 0.06 -18.13 6.77
N ALA A 29 1.26 -18.58 7.18
CA ALA A 29 1.54 -18.89 8.58
C ALA A 29 1.36 -17.66 9.49
N ILE A 30 1.82 -16.48 9.06
CA ILE A 30 1.62 -15.22 9.81
C ILE A 30 0.14 -14.91 9.97
N PHE A 31 -0.64 -14.93 8.89
CA PHE A 31 -2.09 -14.63 8.92
C PHE A 31 -2.85 -15.64 9.78
N TRP A 32 -2.46 -16.91 9.70
CA TRP A 32 -3.01 -17.96 10.55
C TRP A 32 -2.74 -17.67 12.03
N SER A 33 -1.52 -17.27 12.38
CA SER A 33 -1.15 -16.93 13.76
C SER A 33 -1.84 -15.68 14.32
N ILE A 34 -2.38 -14.80 13.46
CA ILE A 34 -3.12 -13.60 13.90
C ILE A 34 -4.62 -13.71 13.65
N GLY A 35 -5.13 -14.91 13.31
CA GLY A 35 -6.54 -15.12 12.96
C GLY A 35 -7.51 -14.74 14.08
N ASP A 36 -7.10 -14.96 15.33
CA ASP A 36 -7.89 -14.65 16.54
C ASP A 36 -7.61 -13.26 17.11
N VAL A 37 -6.66 -12.51 16.54
CA VAL A 37 -6.34 -11.15 16.97
C VAL A 37 -7.38 -10.20 16.40
N ALA A 38 -7.90 -9.32 17.25
CA ALA A 38 -8.85 -8.27 16.86
C ALA A 38 -8.23 -7.34 15.81
N THR A 39 -8.41 -7.67 14.54
CA THR A 39 -7.89 -6.96 13.37
C THR A 39 -8.99 -6.85 12.32
N ASP A 40 -8.83 -5.96 11.33
CA ASP A 40 -9.75 -5.90 10.19
C ASP A 40 -9.84 -7.25 9.45
N ASN A 41 -8.85 -8.14 9.59
CA ASN A 41 -8.90 -9.47 8.98
C ASN A 41 -10.05 -10.31 9.56
N ALA A 42 -10.19 -10.31 10.90
CA ALA A 42 -11.27 -11.02 11.59
C ALA A 42 -12.62 -10.35 11.29
N GLU A 43 -12.71 -9.03 11.46
CA GLU A 43 -13.94 -8.27 11.22
C GLU A 43 -14.46 -8.43 9.79
N HIS A 44 -13.57 -8.36 8.78
CA HIS A 44 -13.97 -8.55 7.40
C HIS A 44 -14.36 -9.99 7.08
N SER A 45 -13.76 -10.98 7.76
CA SER A 45 -14.14 -12.39 7.61
C SER A 45 -15.53 -12.64 8.18
N GLU A 46 -15.83 -12.14 9.38
CA GLU A 46 -17.16 -12.19 9.97
C GLU A 46 -18.21 -11.48 9.12
N THR A 47 -17.86 -10.30 8.60
CA THR A 47 -18.72 -9.54 7.69
C THR A 47 -19.02 -10.34 6.43
N ALA A 48 -18.03 -11.02 5.84
CA ALA A 48 -18.25 -11.89 4.70
C ALA A 48 -19.18 -13.07 5.04
N VAL A 49 -19.07 -13.70 6.23
CA VAL A 49 -20.01 -14.75 6.64
C VAL A 49 -21.45 -14.23 6.60
N LYS A 50 -21.70 -13.07 7.22
CA LYS A 50 -23.03 -12.46 7.28
C LYS A 50 -23.58 -12.12 5.89
N ILE A 51 -22.75 -11.54 5.02
CA ILE A 51 -23.15 -11.21 3.63
C ILE A 51 -23.58 -12.47 2.87
N TRP A 52 -22.80 -13.54 2.97
CA TRP A 52 -23.05 -14.76 2.21
C TRP A 52 -24.18 -15.61 2.80
N ALA A 53 -24.50 -15.44 4.09
CA ALA A 53 -25.71 -15.98 4.72
C ALA A 53 -26.98 -15.19 4.37
N GLY A 54 -26.86 -13.98 3.83
CA GLY A 54 -27.98 -13.07 3.59
C GLY A 54 -28.37 -12.22 4.80
N ASP A 55 -27.54 -12.21 5.84
CA ASP A 55 -27.76 -11.48 7.10
C ASP A 55 -27.18 -10.06 7.08
N ALA A 56 -26.41 -9.69 6.05
CA ALA A 56 -25.86 -8.35 5.88
C ALA A 56 -25.80 -7.92 4.41
N ASP A 57 -25.87 -6.62 4.17
CA ASP A 57 -25.75 -6.04 2.85
C ASP A 57 -24.30 -6.04 2.33
N TRP A 58 -24.17 -6.12 1.00
CA TRP A 58 -22.88 -5.99 0.34
C TRP A 58 -22.31 -4.58 0.52
N PRO A 59 -21.07 -4.42 1.03
CA PRO A 59 -20.42 -3.11 1.07
C PRO A 59 -20.12 -2.65 -0.36
N PRO A 60 -20.17 -1.35 -0.66
CA PRO A 60 -19.92 -0.85 -2.01
C PRO A 60 -18.55 -1.26 -2.60
N ASN A 61 -17.52 -1.39 -1.76
CA ASN A 61 -16.22 -1.99 -2.12
C ASN A 61 -16.23 -3.52 -1.92
N PHE A 62 -17.10 -4.20 -2.68
CA PHE A 62 -17.49 -5.60 -2.45
C PHE A 62 -16.43 -6.65 -2.82
N LEU A 63 -15.45 -6.33 -3.68
CA LEU A 63 -14.69 -7.37 -4.41
C LEU A 63 -13.89 -8.28 -3.47
N TYR A 64 -13.31 -7.74 -2.40
CA TYR A 64 -12.59 -8.55 -1.42
C TYR A 64 -13.54 -9.57 -0.73
N PHE A 65 -14.70 -9.12 -0.26
CA PHE A 65 -15.71 -9.96 0.40
C PHE A 65 -16.30 -11.02 -0.55
N ALA A 66 -16.45 -10.68 -1.82
CA ALA A 66 -16.94 -11.61 -2.84
C ALA A 66 -15.93 -12.74 -3.09
N LEU A 67 -14.65 -12.41 -3.25
CA LEU A 67 -13.61 -13.42 -3.44
C LEU A 67 -13.41 -14.27 -2.18
N LEU A 68 -13.51 -13.65 -0.99
CA LEU A 68 -13.39 -14.36 0.27
C LEU A 68 -14.47 -15.45 0.43
N GLY A 69 -15.75 -15.13 0.21
CA GLY A 69 -16.80 -16.14 0.32
C GLY A 69 -16.82 -17.14 -0.83
N LEU A 70 -16.39 -16.76 -2.04
CA LEU A 70 -16.20 -17.72 -3.13
C LEU A 70 -15.13 -18.77 -2.77
N LEU A 71 -14.00 -18.32 -2.21
CA LEU A 71 -12.96 -19.23 -1.71
C LEU A 71 -13.45 -20.07 -0.54
N GLY A 72 -14.22 -19.49 0.39
CA GLY A 72 -14.85 -20.22 1.50
C GLY A 72 -15.69 -21.40 1.03
N LYS A 73 -16.52 -21.20 0.01
CA LYS A 73 -17.31 -22.26 -0.60
C LYS A 73 -16.46 -23.36 -1.25
N MET A 74 -15.28 -23.02 -1.77
CA MET A 74 -14.36 -23.99 -2.35
C MET A 74 -13.59 -24.80 -1.29
N VAL A 75 -13.33 -24.20 -0.11
CA VAL A 75 -12.62 -24.85 0.99
C VAL A 75 -13.52 -25.84 1.75
N GLY A 76 -14.83 -25.60 1.80
CA GLY A 76 -15.82 -26.62 2.19
C GLY A 76 -16.71 -26.25 3.39
N ASP A 77 -16.47 -25.12 4.05
CA ASP A 77 -17.36 -24.57 5.06
C ASP A 77 -17.26 -23.04 5.09
N THR A 78 -18.41 -22.35 5.08
CA THR A 78 -18.50 -20.91 5.34
C THR A 78 -18.09 -20.54 6.78
N GLY A 79 -18.01 -21.51 7.70
CA GLY A 79 -17.37 -21.33 9.01
C GLY A 79 -15.84 -21.17 8.94
N GLU A 80 -15.20 -21.52 7.83
CA GLU A 80 -13.74 -21.45 7.64
C GLU A 80 -13.28 -20.22 6.81
N LEU A 81 -14.01 -19.09 6.88
CA LEU A 81 -13.58 -17.87 6.17
C LEU A 81 -12.23 -17.32 6.67
N VAL A 82 -11.79 -17.66 7.88
CA VAL A 82 -10.44 -17.34 8.37
C VAL A 82 -9.37 -17.99 7.49
N THR A 83 -9.50 -19.29 7.17
CA THR A 83 -8.58 -20.00 6.28
C THR A 83 -8.56 -19.35 4.89
N SER A 84 -9.74 -19.05 4.36
CA SER A 84 -9.89 -18.40 3.04
C SER A 84 -9.26 -17.00 3.01
N SER A 85 -9.40 -16.24 4.09
CA SER A 85 -8.76 -14.93 4.26
C SER A 85 -7.24 -15.08 4.31
N CYS A 86 -6.71 -16.04 5.07
CA CYS A 86 -5.28 -16.34 5.12
C CYS A 86 -4.73 -16.69 3.74
N ILE A 87 -5.42 -17.53 2.95
CA ILE A 87 -5.01 -17.87 1.58
C ILE A 87 -4.99 -16.63 0.68
N LEU A 88 -6.07 -15.84 0.70
CA LEU A 88 -6.23 -14.67 -0.18
C LEU A 88 -5.16 -13.60 0.13
N LEU A 89 -4.92 -13.34 1.42
CA LEU A 89 -3.92 -12.37 1.86
C LEU A 89 -2.49 -12.88 1.63
N ALA A 90 -2.22 -14.16 1.87
CA ALA A 90 -0.94 -14.78 1.56
C ALA A 90 -0.61 -14.67 0.06
N PHE A 91 -1.59 -14.93 -0.81
CA PHE A 91 -1.44 -14.75 -2.25
C PHE A 91 -1.17 -13.28 -2.61
N ALA A 92 -1.88 -12.33 -2.02
CA ALA A 92 -1.64 -10.91 -2.25
C ALA A 92 -0.23 -10.47 -1.81
N VAL A 93 0.26 -10.92 -0.65
CA VAL A 93 1.63 -10.65 -0.20
C VAL A 93 2.66 -11.32 -1.10
N GLY A 94 2.43 -12.55 -1.55
CA GLY A 94 3.27 -13.24 -2.53
C GLY A 94 3.35 -12.52 -3.88
N ALA A 95 2.21 -12.03 -4.39
CA ALA A 95 2.14 -11.24 -5.62
C ALA A 95 2.84 -9.87 -5.46
N LYS A 96 2.66 -9.20 -4.32
CA LYS A 96 3.42 -7.99 -3.96
C LYS A 96 4.92 -8.28 -3.96
N ALA A 97 5.35 -9.39 -3.36
CA ALA A 97 6.76 -9.79 -3.32
C ALA A 97 7.33 -10.09 -4.72
N PHE A 98 6.54 -10.73 -5.60
CA PHE A 98 6.90 -11.00 -7.00
C PHE A 98 7.20 -9.69 -7.73
N LEU A 99 6.26 -8.75 -7.65
CA LEU A 99 6.36 -7.46 -8.32
C LEU A 99 7.52 -6.62 -7.77
N THR A 100 7.70 -6.59 -6.44
CA THR A 100 8.80 -5.87 -5.79
C THR A 100 10.15 -6.46 -6.18
N TYR A 101 10.34 -7.78 -6.06
CA TYR A 101 11.59 -8.43 -6.44
C TYR A 101 11.95 -8.17 -7.92
N GLY A 102 10.95 -8.32 -8.79
CA GLY A 102 11.12 -8.03 -10.22
C GLY A 102 11.50 -6.58 -10.48
N LEU A 103 10.86 -5.63 -9.79
CA LEU A 103 11.13 -4.20 -9.94
C LEU A 103 12.53 -3.83 -9.43
N LEU A 104 12.98 -4.42 -8.31
CA LEU A 104 14.36 -4.25 -7.83
C LEU A 104 15.37 -4.75 -8.88
N GLY A 105 15.09 -5.89 -9.53
CA GLY A 105 15.93 -6.42 -10.61
C GLY A 105 15.96 -5.54 -11.87
N GLU A 106 14.84 -4.92 -12.22
CA GLU A 106 14.76 -3.99 -13.36
C GLU A 106 15.52 -2.69 -13.09
N LEU A 107 15.32 -2.10 -11.91
CA LEU A 107 15.87 -0.79 -11.57
C LEU A 107 17.33 -0.85 -11.12
N ALA A 108 17.77 -1.98 -10.56
CA ALA A 108 19.15 -2.25 -10.13
C ALA A 108 19.73 -3.52 -10.80
N PRO A 109 19.95 -3.52 -12.12
CA PRO A 109 20.34 -4.72 -12.87
C PRO A 109 21.70 -5.29 -12.46
N GLY A 110 22.58 -4.48 -11.86
CA GLY A 110 23.88 -4.93 -11.33
C GLY A 110 23.80 -5.63 -9.97
N SER A 111 22.63 -5.64 -9.33
CA SER A 111 22.47 -6.18 -7.97
C SER A 111 22.37 -7.71 -7.95
N GLN A 112 23.03 -8.33 -6.95
CA GLN A 112 22.99 -9.78 -6.77
C GLN A 112 21.60 -10.25 -6.37
N ARG A 113 21.21 -11.46 -6.81
CA ARG A 113 19.90 -12.07 -6.52
C ARG A 113 19.60 -12.16 -5.02
N ALA A 114 20.60 -12.53 -4.21
CA ALA A 114 20.46 -12.64 -2.76
C ALA A 114 20.20 -11.28 -2.11
N THR A 115 20.93 -10.24 -2.53
CA THR A 115 20.72 -8.87 -2.06
C THR A 115 19.32 -8.36 -2.42
N ARG A 116 18.86 -8.62 -3.65
CA ARG A 116 17.48 -8.29 -4.06
C ARG A 116 16.42 -8.99 -3.21
N ALA A 117 16.60 -10.28 -2.93
CA ALA A 117 15.68 -11.04 -2.08
C ALA A 117 15.66 -10.48 -0.66
N ALA A 118 16.84 -10.20 -0.08
CA ALA A 118 16.96 -9.60 1.25
C ALA A 118 16.30 -8.21 1.32
N THR A 119 16.52 -7.35 0.32
CA THR A 119 15.86 -6.03 0.25
C THR A 119 14.36 -6.14 0.08
N ALA A 120 13.87 -7.04 -0.79
CA ALA A 120 12.43 -7.27 -0.94
C ALA A 120 11.80 -7.78 0.37
N LEU A 121 12.45 -8.71 1.06
CA LEU A 121 12.01 -9.20 2.37
C LEU A 121 12.00 -8.07 3.41
N ALA A 122 13.06 -7.27 3.48
CA ALA A 122 13.14 -6.12 4.38
C ALA A 122 12.02 -5.10 4.12
N LEU A 123 11.68 -4.82 2.86
CA LEU A 123 10.57 -3.94 2.48
C LEU A 123 9.20 -4.52 2.91
N LEU A 124 9.02 -5.84 2.84
CA LEU A 124 7.79 -6.51 3.27
C LEU A 124 7.58 -6.44 4.79
N VAL A 125 8.64 -6.32 5.58
CA VAL A 125 8.54 -6.14 7.03
C VAL A 125 8.91 -4.72 7.45
N CYS A 126 8.97 -3.76 6.53
CA CYS A 126 9.40 -2.40 6.86
C CYS A 126 8.31 -1.62 7.60
N PHE A 127 8.67 -1.02 8.73
CA PHE A 127 7.81 -0.17 9.54
C PHE A 127 8.59 1.07 10.02
N PRO A 128 7.96 2.24 10.20
CA PRO A 128 8.60 3.41 10.81
C PRO A 128 9.16 3.05 12.16
N ILE A 129 10.17 3.76 12.64
CA ILE A 129 10.65 3.58 14.01
C ILE A 129 9.62 4.23 14.94
N PRO A 130 8.86 3.50 15.79
CA PRO A 130 7.82 4.09 16.61
C PRO A 130 8.31 5.27 17.43
N VAL A 131 7.55 6.35 17.40
CA VAL A 131 7.76 7.52 18.27
C VAL A 131 7.82 7.11 19.74
N ALA A 132 7.01 6.13 20.15
CA ALA A 132 7.04 5.55 21.49
C ALA A 132 8.45 5.10 21.94
N PHE A 133 9.29 4.60 21.03
CA PHE A 133 10.68 4.25 21.36
C PHE A 133 11.58 5.48 21.57
N LEU A 134 11.25 6.59 20.93
CA LEU A 134 12.05 7.82 20.96
C LEU A 134 11.72 8.68 22.19
N VAL A 135 10.46 8.66 22.65
CA VAL A 135 9.99 9.55 23.72
C VAL A 135 9.34 8.83 24.92
N GLY A 136 9.30 7.49 24.93
CA GLY A 136 8.75 6.72 26.06
C GLY A 136 7.23 6.82 26.22
N ALA A 137 6.52 7.30 25.19
CA ALA A 137 5.07 7.48 25.21
C ALA A 137 4.31 6.14 25.15
N THR A 138 3.19 6.06 25.88
CA THR A 138 2.46 4.82 26.18
C THR A 138 1.27 4.50 25.27
N LEU A 139 0.90 5.33 24.30
CA LEU A 139 -0.37 5.12 23.58
C LEU A 139 -0.19 5.07 22.06
N SER A 140 -0.33 3.84 21.56
CA SER A 140 -0.27 3.40 20.16
C SER A 140 1.14 3.30 19.54
N TYR A 141 1.66 2.07 19.50
CA TYR A 141 2.84 1.72 18.70
C TYR A 141 2.62 1.91 17.18
N PHE A 142 1.36 2.03 16.77
CA PHE A 142 0.90 1.69 15.43
C PHE A 142 0.17 2.84 14.74
N LEU A 143 -0.86 3.39 15.38
CA LEU A 143 -1.67 4.45 14.80
C LEU A 143 -0.93 5.79 14.85
N GLY A 144 -1.03 6.55 13.76
CA GLY A 144 -0.38 7.86 13.59
C GLY A 144 1.06 7.82 13.08
N ASN A 145 1.66 6.64 12.88
CA ASN A 145 2.83 6.51 11.99
C ASN A 145 2.35 6.20 10.56
N ILE A 146 3.14 6.53 9.54
CA ILE A 146 2.85 6.22 8.14
C ILE A 146 3.75 5.07 7.67
N PRO A 147 3.32 3.80 7.83
CA PRO A 147 4.20 2.67 7.56
C PRO A 147 4.22 2.26 6.10
N PRO A 148 5.36 1.74 5.59
CA PRO A 148 5.40 1.11 4.27
C PRO A 148 4.61 -0.19 4.21
N ASN A 149 4.38 -0.87 5.34
CA ASN A 149 3.58 -2.09 5.34
C ASN A 149 2.76 -2.27 6.62
N VAL A 150 1.62 -2.98 6.49
CA VAL A 150 0.72 -3.35 7.59
C VAL A 150 0.27 -4.79 7.39
N TRP A 151 -0.06 -5.47 8.50
CA TRP A 151 -0.46 -6.88 8.48
C TRP A 151 -1.87 -7.15 9.03
N HIS A 152 -2.57 -6.08 9.44
CA HIS A 152 -3.89 -6.16 10.06
C HIS A 152 -5.04 -5.65 9.17
N ASN A 153 -4.75 -4.98 8.05
CA ASN A 153 -5.77 -4.44 7.15
C ASN A 153 -5.84 -5.24 5.85
N SER A 154 -6.76 -6.20 5.79
CA SER A 154 -6.91 -7.14 4.68
C SER A 154 -7.18 -6.47 3.33
N THR A 155 -8.05 -5.45 3.27
CA THR A 155 -8.37 -4.78 2.00
C THR A 155 -7.20 -3.95 1.46
N THR A 156 -6.40 -3.32 2.33
CA THR A 156 -5.16 -2.63 1.93
C THR A 156 -4.10 -3.63 1.47
N ILE A 157 -3.93 -4.76 2.16
CA ILE A 157 -2.99 -5.83 1.77
C ILE A 157 -3.38 -6.40 0.40
N PHE A 158 -4.66 -6.68 0.19
CA PHE A 158 -5.19 -7.18 -1.08
C PHE A 158 -5.05 -6.18 -2.24
N LEU A 159 -5.15 -4.88 -1.96
CA LEU A 159 -4.97 -3.80 -2.95
C LEU A 159 -3.52 -3.66 -3.46
N MET A 160 -2.51 -4.02 -2.65
CA MET A 160 -1.10 -3.70 -2.93
C MET A 160 -0.58 -4.17 -4.30
N PRO A 161 -0.83 -5.41 -4.77
CA PRO A 161 -0.35 -5.84 -6.08
C PRO A 161 -0.94 -5.03 -7.24
N LEU A 162 -2.20 -4.61 -7.12
CA LEU A 162 -2.88 -3.78 -8.11
C LEU A 162 -2.27 -2.38 -8.17
N ALA A 163 -2.08 -1.76 -7.00
CA ALA A 163 -1.48 -0.43 -6.89
C ALA A 163 -0.03 -0.41 -7.41
N LEU A 164 0.79 -1.41 -7.07
CA LEU A 164 2.16 -1.53 -7.54
C LEU A 164 2.23 -1.76 -9.05
N SER A 165 1.34 -2.59 -9.60
CA SER A 165 1.24 -2.80 -11.05
C SER A 165 0.82 -1.51 -11.78
N ALA A 166 -0.21 -0.81 -11.28
CA ALA A 166 -0.68 0.44 -11.86
C ALA A 166 0.42 1.51 -11.82
N PHE A 167 1.15 1.61 -10.70
CA PHE A 167 2.29 2.50 -10.56
C PHE A 167 3.38 2.21 -11.61
N VAL A 168 3.83 0.97 -11.75
CA VAL A 168 4.88 0.60 -12.72
C VAL A 168 4.44 0.88 -14.16
N LEU A 169 3.21 0.52 -14.52
CA LEU A 169 2.69 0.78 -15.87
C LEU A 169 2.55 2.29 -16.14
N GLN A 170 2.12 3.06 -15.14
CA GLN A 170 1.98 4.51 -15.27
C GLN A 170 3.32 5.20 -15.48
N VAL A 171 4.34 4.83 -14.70
CA VAL A 171 5.70 5.39 -14.85
C VAL A 171 6.27 5.06 -16.22
N ARG A 172 6.06 3.83 -16.72
CA ARG A 172 6.53 3.44 -18.06
C ARG A 172 5.82 4.21 -19.18
N ASP A 173 4.53 4.49 -19.04
CA ASP A 173 3.82 5.36 -19.99
C ASP A 173 4.34 6.81 -19.93
N PHE A 174 4.75 7.31 -18.75
CA PHE A 174 5.42 8.61 -18.63
C PHE A 174 6.80 8.64 -19.30
N ASP A 175 7.66 7.66 -19.02
CA ASP A 175 9.01 7.58 -19.57
C ASP A 175 9.02 7.43 -21.10
N GLU A 176 8.09 6.64 -21.63
CA GLU A 176 7.97 6.42 -23.08
C GLU A 176 7.10 7.47 -23.78
N ALA A 177 6.56 8.45 -23.04
CA ALA A 177 5.58 9.42 -23.53
C ALA A 177 4.46 8.75 -24.34
N SER A 178 3.98 7.61 -23.83
CA SER A 178 3.07 6.68 -24.50
C SER A 178 1.75 6.57 -23.74
N THR A 179 0.72 6.08 -24.43
CA THR A 179 -0.62 5.84 -23.85
C THR A 179 -1.06 4.39 -24.07
N ARG A 180 -0.10 3.52 -24.41
CA ARG A 180 -0.36 2.12 -24.76
C ARG A 180 -0.84 1.32 -23.55
N ARG A 181 -0.45 1.70 -22.33
CA ARG A 181 -0.80 0.96 -21.11
C ARG A 181 -2.03 1.53 -20.42
N VAL A 182 -2.55 2.68 -20.87
CA VAL A 182 -3.77 3.33 -20.34
C VAL A 182 -4.93 2.36 -20.10
N PRO A 183 -5.31 1.44 -21.03
CA PRO A 183 -6.41 0.51 -20.76
C PRO A 183 -6.14 -0.43 -19.59
N ALA A 184 -4.90 -0.94 -19.47
CA ALA A 184 -4.51 -1.81 -18.37
C ALA A 184 -4.46 -1.05 -17.05
N ILE A 185 -3.95 0.19 -17.06
CA ILE A 185 -3.94 1.07 -15.89
C ILE A 185 -5.38 1.37 -15.45
N MET A 186 -6.27 1.69 -16.37
CA MET A 186 -7.69 1.93 -16.09
C MET A 186 -8.34 0.72 -15.41
N VAL A 187 -8.14 -0.48 -15.94
CA VAL A 187 -8.67 -1.72 -15.33
C VAL A 187 -8.12 -1.92 -13.93
N LEU A 188 -6.81 -1.76 -13.73
CA LEU A 188 -6.18 -1.90 -12.40
C LEU A 188 -6.72 -0.86 -11.40
N ILE A 189 -6.94 0.38 -11.84
CA ILE A 189 -7.51 1.43 -11.00
C ILE A 189 -8.97 1.13 -10.63
N VAL A 190 -9.80 0.71 -11.60
CA VAL A 190 -11.21 0.37 -11.34
C VAL A 190 -11.32 -0.82 -10.38
N ILE A 191 -10.58 -1.91 -10.64
CA ILE A 191 -10.56 -3.07 -9.73
C ILE A 191 -10.04 -2.64 -8.36
N GLY A 192 -8.97 -1.83 -8.33
CA GLY A 192 -8.41 -1.27 -7.10
C GLY A 192 -9.44 -0.50 -6.28
N ILE A 193 -10.25 0.35 -6.91
CA ILE A 193 -11.31 1.13 -6.24
C ILE A 193 -12.38 0.22 -5.63
N VAL A 194 -12.81 -0.82 -6.37
CA VAL A 194 -13.84 -1.77 -5.89
C VAL A 194 -13.28 -2.69 -4.79
N VAL A 195 -11.97 -2.86 -4.68
CA VAL A 195 -11.34 -3.44 -3.47
C VAL A 195 -11.32 -2.41 -2.34
N LYS A 196 -10.70 -1.26 -2.60
CA LYS A 196 -10.53 -0.14 -1.66
C LYS A 196 -10.08 1.12 -2.42
N PRO A 197 -10.81 2.25 -2.36
CA PRO A 197 -10.51 3.46 -3.15
C PRO A 197 -9.22 4.19 -2.74
N SER A 198 -8.57 3.81 -1.64
CA SER A 198 -7.45 4.54 -1.05
C SER A 198 -6.33 4.88 -2.03
N PHE A 199 -5.84 3.94 -2.85
CA PHE A 199 -4.76 4.26 -3.80
C PHE A 199 -5.20 5.30 -4.85
N PHE A 200 -6.46 5.24 -5.29
CA PHE A 200 -6.99 6.19 -6.28
C PHE A 200 -6.97 7.63 -5.78
N PHE A 201 -7.25 7.86 -4.49
CA PHE A 201 -7.25 9.19 -3.89
C PHE A 201 -5.91 9.90 -4.03
N ALA A 202 -4.78 9.19 -3.90
CA ALA A 202 -3.46 9.75 -4.15
C ALA A 202 -3.09 9.74 -5.65
N TYR A 203 -3.47 8.68 -6.36
CA TYR A 203 -3.17 8.49 -7.78
C TYR A 203 -3.77 9.60 -8.66
N ALA A 204 -5.04 9.96 -8.47
CA ALA A 204 -5.72 10.93 -9.32
C ALA A 204 -5.02 12.31 -9.33
N PRO A 205 -4.83 13.00 -8.18
CA PRO A 205 -4.18 14.31 -8.18
C PRO A 205 -2.69 14.20 -8.55
N ALA A 206 -1.97 13.14 -8.14
CA ALA A 206 -0.58 12.96 -8.52
C ALA A 206 -0.41 12.79 -10.04
N THR A 207 -1.25 11.96 -10.67
CA THR A 207 -1.22 11.73 -12.12
C THR A 207 -1.58 13.01 -12.87
N LEU A 208 -2.59 13.75 -12.41
CA LEU A 208 -3.00 15.00 -13.05
C LEU A 208 -1.87 16.05 -12.99
N VAL A 209 -1.24 16.24 -11.84
CA VAL A 209 -0.09 17.13 -11.68
C VAL A 209 1.06 16.67 -12.57
N TRP A 210 1.39 15.38 -12.56
CA TRP A 210 2.46 14.85 -13.41
C TRP A 210 2.19 15.11 -14.90
N LEU A 211 0.99 14.81 -15.39
CA LEU A 211 0.61 15.06 -16.78
C LEU A 211 0.64 16.55 -17.13
N ALA A 212 0.18 17.43 -16.23
CA ALA A 212 0.15 18.86 -16.47
C ALA A 212 1.55 19.48 -16.62
N PHE A 213 2.54 19.00 -15.85
CA PHE A 213 3.90 19.56 -15.85
C PHE A 213 4.91 18.79 -16.72
N ALA A 214 4.70 17.48 -16.91
CA ALA A 214 5.65 16.62 -17.64
C ALA A 214 5.18 16.29 -19.06
N SER A 215 3.87 16.36 -19.37
CA SER A 215 3.40 16.10 -20.73
C SER A 215 3.70 17.28 -21.65
N ARG A 216 4.30 16.98 -22.80
CA ARG A 216 4.60 17.97 -23.84
C ARG A 216 3.52 18.06 -24.92
N GLN A 217 2.52 17.17 -24.89
CA GLN A 217 1.52 17.03 -25.95
C GLN A 217 0.11 16.91 -25.36
N ALA A 218 -0.82 17.74 -25.83
CA ALA A 218 -2.21 17.73 -25.38
C ALA A 218 -2.88 16.35 -25.53
N GLY A 219 -2.55 15.59 -26.58
CA GLY A 219 -3.10 14.24 -26.77
C GLY A 219 -2.68 13.23 -25.69
N GLN A 220 -1.48 13.37 -25.12
CA GLN A 220 -1.03 12.55 -24.00
C GLN A 220 -1.73 12.95 -22.70
N LEU A 221 -1.95 14.24 -22.47
CA LEU A 221 -2.75 14.72 -21.34
C LEU A 221 -4.16 14.10 -21.38
N ILE A 222 -4.88 14.25 -22.50
CA ILE A 222 -6.26 13.74 -22.64
C ILE A 222 -6.32 12.22 -22.44
N LYS A 223 -5.48 11.46 -23.15
CA LYS A 223 -5.48 9.99 -23.05
C LYS A 223 -4.98 9.51 -21.70
N GLY A 224 -3.97 10.18 -21.13
CA GLY A 224 -3.43 9.89 -19.80
C GLY A 224 -4.41 10.17 -18.67
N SER A 225 -5.40 11.06 -18.87
CA SER A 225 -6.46 11.34 -17.91
C SER A 225 -7.59 10.30 -17.91
N VAL A 226 -7.66 9.39 -18.87
CA VAL A 226 -8.75 8.37 -18.95
C VAL A 226 -8.87 7.52 -17.67
N PRO A 227 -7.79 6.98 -17.07
CA PRO A 227 -7.89 6.25 -15.81
C PRO A 227 -8.39 7.12 -14.65
N ILE A 228 -8.08 8.42 -14.65
CA ILE A 228 -8.56 9.38 -13.66
C ILE A 228 -10.08 9.57 -13.79
N ILE A 229 -10.57 9.77 -15.01
CA ILE A 229 -12.00 9.96 -15.29
C ILE A 229 -12.78 8.70 -14.90
N ALA A 230 -12.33 7.53 -15.37
CA ALA A 230 -12.97 6.25 -15.05
C ALA A 230 -12.99 5.99 -13.54
N GLY A 231 -11.84 6.17 -12.86
CA GLY A 231 -11.77 6.03 -11.41
C GLY A 231 -12.63 7.06 -10.67
N GLY A 232 -12.74 8.29 -11.18
CA GLY A 232 -13.57 9.35 -10.62
C GLY A 232 -15.06 9.00 -10.68
N VAL A 233 -15.52 8.45 -11.80
CA VAL A 233 -16.90 7.95 -11.94
C VAL A 233 -17.18 6.82 -10.95
N VAL A 234 -16.31 5.80 -10.88
CA VAL A 234 -16.51 4.66 -9.97
C VAL A 234 -16.48 5.12 -8.51
N THR A 235 -15.54 6.00 -8.15
CA THR A 235 -15.45 6.58 -6.79
C THR A 235 -16.67 7.43 -6.45
N GLY A 236 -17.20 8.19 -7.41
CA GLY A 236 -18.44 8.96 -7.25
C GLY A 236 -19.65 8.05 -7.01
N VAL A 237 -19.74 6.92 -7.72
CA VAL A 237 -20.75 5.90 -7.45
C VAL A 237 -20.58 5.34 -6.04
N LEU A 238 -19.37 4.93 -5.64
CA LEU A 238 -19.13 4.44 -4.28
C LEU A 238 -19.48 5.50 -3.21
N TYR A 239 -19.19 6.77 -3.45
CA TYR A 239 -19.56 7.86 -2.54
C TYR A 239 -21.08 7.93 -2.34
N VAL A 240 -21.87 7.85 -3.43
CA VAL A 240 -23.33 7.83 -3.35
C VAL A 240 -23.81 6.60 -2.59
N LEU A 241 -23.29 5.41 -2.89
CA LEU A 241 -23.69 4.18 -2.21
C LEU A 241 -23.37 4.22 -0.70
N ILE A 242 -22.19 4.70 -0.32
CA ILE A 242 -21.72 4.74 1.07
C ILE A 242 -22.40 5.84 1.89
N TYR A 243 -22.44 7.07 1.38
CA TYR A 243 -22.83 8.24 2.19
C TYR A 243 -24.26 8.71 1.96
N HIS A 244 -24.84 8.45 0.79
CA HIS A 244 -26.23 8.84 0.50
C HIS A 244 -27.21 7.69 0.66
N LEU A 245 -26.85 6.49 0.21
CA LEU A 245 -27.71 5.31 0.35
C LEU A 245 -27.40 4.50 1.63
N GLN A 246 -26.36 4.88 2.38
CA GLN A 246 -25.92 4.19 3.61
C GLN A 246 -25.71 2.68 3.43
N GLN A 247 -25.38 2.23 2.21
CA GLN A 247 -25.24 0.81 1.89
C GLN A 247 -24.09 0.18 2.69
N GLY A 248 -24.40 -0.88 3.42
CA GLY A 248 -23.45 -1.55 4.32
C GLY A 248 -23.19 -0.82 5.64
N SER A 249 -23.97 0.22 5.99
CA SER A 249 -23.95 0.83 7.31
C SER A 249 -24.76 0.01 8.30
N LEU A 250 -24.18 -0.31 9.46
CA LEU A 250 -24.91 -0.87 10.61
C LEU A 250 -25.55 0.23 11.49
N HIS A 251 -25.39 1.50 11.11
CA HIS A 251 -25.80 2.65 11.91
C HIS A 251 -26.72 3.58 11.11
N ASP A 252 -27.79 4.03 11.77
CA ASP A 252 -28.78 4.97 11.21
C ASP A 252 -28.27 6.42 11.13
N GLN A 253 -27.12 6.73 11.75
CA GLN A 253 -26.57 8.08 11.75
C GLN A 253 -25.91 8.42 10.41
N ALA A 254 -26.17 9.64 9.92
CA ALA A 254 -25.57 10.13 8.69
C ALA A 254 -24.04 10.25 8.83
N SER A 255 -23.32 9.72 7.84
CA SER A 255 -21.88 9.91 7.67
C SER A 255 -21.60 10.77 6.44
N GLY A 256 -20.44 11.42 6.44
CA GLY A 256 -20.00 12.23 5.31
C GLY A 256 -18.48 12.42 5.30
N VAL A 257 -18.03 13.32 4.44
CA VAL A 257 -16.64 13.72 4.31
C VAL A 257 -16.53 15.21 4.61
N SER A 258 -15.57 15.60 5.44
CA SER A 258 -15.31 16.98 5.85
C SER A 258 -13.81 17.29 5.75
N ILE A 259 -13.47 18.57 5.88
CA ILE A 259 -12.10 19.03 6.03
C ILE A 259 -11.81 19.24 7.52
N GLY A 260 -10.79 18.57 8.03
CA GLY A 260 -10.38 18.60 9.42
C GLY A 260 -8.88 18.43 9.55
N PRO A 261 -8.08 19.51 9.48
CA PRO A 261 -6.62 19.46 9.59
C PRO A 261 -6.19 18.71 10.86
N PHE A 262 -5.42 17.64 10.69
CA PHE A 262 -4.91 16.76 11.75
C PHE A 262 -6.00 16.11 12.63
N ALA A 263 -7.28 16.15 12.23
CA ALA A 263 -8.39 15.69 13.06
C ALA A 263 -8.32 14.18 13.36
N VAL A 264 -7.92 13.36 12.38
CA VAL A 264 -7.73 11.91 12.57
C VAL A 264 -6.44 11.65 13.34
N TRP A 265 -5.36 12.35 12.99
CA TRP A 265 -4.04 12.16 13.60
C TRP A 265 -4.04 12.47 15.11
N SER A 266 -4.73 13.54 15.50
CA SER A 266 -4.83 13.99 16.90
C SER A 266 -5.72 13.09 17.77
N ARG A 267 -6.47 12.15 17.18
CA ARG A 267 -7.24 11.15 17.94
C ARG A 267 -6.38 9.99 18.42
N VAL A 268 -5.31 9.70 17.67
CA VAL A 268 -4.49 8.49 17.89
C VAL A 268 -3.15 8.80 18.54
N MET A 269 -2.72 10.06 18.54
CA MET A 269 -1.55 10.50 19.28
C MET A 269 -1.66 11.98 19.69
N PRO A 270 -0.97 12.39 20.77
CA PRO A 270 -0.89 13.78 21.17
C PRO A 270 -0.37 14.67 20.04
N ALA A 271 -0.94 15.87 19.88
CA ALA A 271 -0.57 16.79 18.81
C ALA A 271 0.93 17.16 18.80
N ALA A 272 1.56 17.19 19.98
CA ALA A 272 2.99 17.46 20.13
C ALA A 272 3.89 16.34 19.55
N GLU A 273 3.38 15.12 19.40
CA GLU A 273 4.12 13.97 18.89
C GLU A 273 4.01 13.81 17.36
N ILE A 274 3.02 14.45 16.73
CA ILE A 274 2.78 14.39 15.28
C ILE A 274 4.03 14.76 14.46
N PRO A 275 4.78 15.83 14.75
CA PRO A 275 6.00 16.15 13.99
C PRO A 275 7.05 15.04 14.03
N LEU A 276 7.19 14.38 15.19
CA LEU A 276 8.14 13.28 15.36
C LEU A 276 7.67 12.03 14.61
N ALA A 277 6.36 11.75 14.59
CA ALA A 277 5.79 10.66 13.81
C ALA A 277 6.00 10.85 12.31
N ILE A 278 5.86 12.09 11.82
CA ILE A 278 6.18 12.46 10.44
C ILE A 278 7.66 12.18 10.17
N ILE A 279 8.57 12.71 10.99
CA ILE A 279 10.02 12.50 10.80
C ILE A 279 10.37 11.00 10.79
N ALA A 280 9.84 10.23 11.74
CA ALA A 280 10.08 8.80 11.84
C ALA A 280 9.55 8.03 10.60
N SER A 281 8.39 8.43 10.08
CA SER A 281 7.77 7.81 8.90
C SER A 281 8.50 8.14 7.60
N PHE A 282 9.12 9.31 7.54
CA PHE A 282 9.90 9.78 6.38
C PHE A 282 11.41 9.65 6.59
N LEU A 283 11.88 8.91 7.61
CA LEU A 283 13.28 8.88 7.96
C LEU A 283 14.18 8.37 6.82
N ALA A 284 13.76 7.32 6.11
CA ALA A 284 14.49 6.80 4.95
C ALA A 284 14.55 7.80 3.78
N PRO A 285 13.43 8.35 3.26
CA PRO A 285 13.47 9.36 2.20
C PRO A 285 14.22 10.64 2.62
N LEU A 286 14.08 11.09 3.87
CA LEU A 286 14.82 12.26 4.37
C LEU A 286 16.33 11.98 4.42
N THR A 287 16.74 10.83 4.93
CA THR A 287 18.16 10.44 4.98
C THR A 287 18.74 10.32 3.57
N TYR A 288 17.97 9.77 2.62
CA TYR A 288 18.37 9.70 1.21
C TYR A 288 18.66 11.11 0.64
N ILE A 289 17.80 12.09 0.92
CA ILE A 289 17.98 13.49 0.48
C ILE A 289 19.15 14.16 1.20
N VAL A 290 19.24 14.03 2.53
CA VAL A 290 20.28 14.66 3.37
C VAL A 290 21.69 14.17 3.00
N LEU A 291 21.84 12.89 2.67
CA LEU A 291 23.12 12.35 2.17
C LEU A 291 23.42 12.76 0.72
N GLY A 292 22.57 13.58 0.10
CA GLY A 292 22.79 14.20 -1.20
C GLY A 292 22.66 13.22 -2.37
N PHE A 293 21.86 12.15 -2.22
CA PHE A 293 21.62 11.25 -3.34
C PHE A 293 20.74 11.90 -4.40
N ARG A 294 21.14 11.75 -5.67
CA ARG A 294 20.32 12.07 -6.82
C ARG A 294 19.78 10.76 -7.40
N PRO A 295 18.46 10.61 -7.57
CA PRO A 295 17.89 9.39 -8.12
C PRO A 295 18.34 9.20 -9.58
N ASN A 296 18.82 8.01 -9.91
CA ASN A 296 19.12 7.57 -11.27
C ASN A 296 17.81 7.39 -12.07
N ARG A 297 16.73 7.03 -11.36
CA ARG A 297 15.38 6.79 -11.92
C ARG A 297 14.43 7.91 -11.51
N THR A 298 14.67 9.11 -12.05
CA THR A 298 13.96 10.34 -11.67
C THR A 298 12.44 10.24 -11.80
N THR A 299 11.91 9.60 -12.84
CA THR A 299 10.46 9.43 -13.03
C THR A 299 9.85 8.52 -11.96
N PHE A 300 10.46 7.36 -11.68
CA PHE A 300 10.01 6.45 -10.63
C PHE A 300 9.99 7.12 -9.26
N VAL A 301 11.10 7.75 -8.87
CA VAL A 301 11.23 8.39 -7.56
C VAL A 301 10.35 9.63 -7.48
N GLY A 302 10.32 10.47 -8.51
CA GLY A 302 9.52 11.69 -8.56
C GLY A 302 8.02 11.40 -8.49
N TYR A 303 7.54 10.41 -9.24
CA TYR A 303 6.13 10.05 -9.22
C TYR A 303 5.72 9.37 -7.91
N ALA A 304 6.56 8.49 -7.34
CA ALA A 304 6.31 7.91 -6.03
C ALA A 304 6.30 8.97 -4.91
N ALA A 305 7.19 9.97 -4.97
CA ALA A 305 7.20 11.09 -4.03
C ALA A 305 5.94 11.96 -4.16
N LEU A 306 5.46 12.20 -5.39
CA LEU A 306 4.23 12.94 -5.64
C LEU A 306 2.99 12.22 -5.10
N LEU A 307 2.90 10.91 -5.36
CA LEU A 307 1.87 10.04 -4.77
C LEU A 307 1.89 10.11 -3.24
N MET A 308 3.08 10.00 -2.64
CA MET A 308 3.24 10.08 -1.19
C MET A 308 2.83 11.45 -0.64
N GLY A 309 3.20 12.54 -1.31
CA GLY A 309 2.80 13.89 -0.94
C GLY A 309 1.27 14.07 -0.90
N PHE A 310 0.57 13.67 -1.97
CA PHE A 310 -0.90 13.74 -2.00
C PHE A 310 -1.55 12.79 -0.99
N ALA A 311 -1.01 11.58 -0.80
CA ALA A 311 -1.50 10.64 0.21
C ALA A 311 -1.47 11.26 1.61
N THR A 312 -0.35 11.90 1.97
CA THR A 312 -0.18 12.58 3.26
C THR A 312 -1.06 13.82 3.37
N LEU A 313 -1.18 14.65 2.32
CA LEU A 313 -2.08 15.81 2.34
C LEU A 313 -3.54 15.40 2.59
N ILE A 314 -4.00 14.34 1.91
CA ILE A 314 -5.37 13.84 2.11
C ILE A 314 -5.55 13.33 3.53
N PHE A 315 -4.58 12.57 4.08
CA PHE A 315 -4.64 12.12 5.47
C PHE A 315 -4.66 13.28 6.48
N VAL A 316 -3.90 14.34 6.22
CA VAL A 316 -3.86 15.52 7.09
C VAL A 316 -5.18 16.30 7.03
N PHE A 317 -5.76 16.50 5.85
CA PHE A 317 -6.86 17.46 5.68
C PHE A 317 -8.26 16.84 5.60
N VAL A 318 -8.40 15.58 5.18
CA VAL A 318 -9.71 14.98 4.88
C VAL A 318 -10.10 13.99 5.97
N VAL A 319 -11.33 14.10 6.46
CA VAL A 319 -11.86 13.28 7.56
C VAL A 319 -13.28 12.81 7.27
N GLU A 320 -13.62 11.62 7.75
CA GLU A 320 -15.01 11.15 7.76
C GLU A 320 -15.76 11.70 8.97
N THR A 321 -17.08 11.87 8.85
CA THR A 321 -17.97 12.29 9.93
C THR A 321 -18.95 11.17 10.31
N GLY A 322 -19.63 11.33 11.45
CA GLY A 322 -20.57 10.34 11.96
C GLY A 322 -19.88 9.07 12.47
N PRO A 323 -20.55 7.90 12.45
CA PRO A 323 -20.01 6.63 12.95
C PRO A 323 -18.68 6.22 12.31
N ARG A 324 -18.46 6.62 11.06
CA ARG A 324 -17.24 6.29 10.30
C ARG A 324 -16.02 7.14 10.66
N ALA A 325 -16.18 8.17 11.49
CA ALA A 325 -15.12 9.15 11.74
C ALA A 325 -13.85 8.54 12.36
N THR A 326 -13.97 7.43 13.07
CA THR A 326 -12.84 6.73 13.71
C THR A 326 -12.21 5.68 12.81
N HIS A 327 -12.76 5.35 11.64
CA HIS A 327 -12.28 4.22 10.82
C HIS A 327 -10.96 4.50 10.08
N GLY A 328 -10.52 5.76 10.07
CA GLY A 328 -9.25 6.15 9.44
C GLY A 328 -9.18 5.82 7.94
N ASN A 329 -10.29 5.84 7.20
CA ASN A 329 -10.28 5.38 5.80
C ASN A 329 -9.34 6.20 4.88
N PHE A 330 -9.15 7.49 5.20
CA PHE A 330 -8.19 8.38 4.55
C PHE A 330 -6.77 8.28 5.10
N PHE A 331 -6.43 7.27 5.91
CA PHE A 331 -5.04 6.98 6.28
C PHE A 331 -4.42 5.96 5.32
N TRP A 332 -5.20 4.97 4.86
CA TRP A 332 -4.67 3.78 4.19
C TRP A 332 -3.92 4.05 2.88
N GLN A 333 -4.20 5.16 2.19
CA GLN A 333 -3.42 5.53 1.00
C GLN A 333 -1.96 5.85 1.32
N THR A 334 -1.69 6.33 2.53
CA THR A 334 -0.33 6.65 2.98
C THR A 334 0.53 5.38 3.07
N VAL A 335 -0.08 4.25 3.47
CA VAL A 335 0.61 2.95 3.53
C VAL A 335 1.03 2.49 2.14
N VAL A 336 0.10 2.55 1.18
CA VAL A 336 0.35 2.16 -0.22
C VAL A 336 1.45 3.03 -0.83
N CYS A 337 1.31 4.36 -0.74
CA CYS A 337 2.28 5.28 -1.33
C CYS A 337 3.64 5.25 -0.63
N SER A 338 3.67 5.01 0.68
CA SER A 338 4.92 4.83 1.44
C SER A 338 5.65 3.58 0.96
N TYR A 339 4.95 2.46 0.73
CA TYR A 339 5.55 1.26 0.15
C TYR A 339 6.21 1.53 -1.21
N LEU A 340 5.51 2.23 -2.11
CA LEU A 340 6.03 2.57 -3.44
C LEU A 340 7.30 3.41 -3.36
N LEU A 341 7.28 4.47 -2.54
CA LEU A 341 8.43 5.36 -2.34
C LEU A 341 9.64 4.61 -1.77
N HIS A 342 9.43 3.81 -0.72
CA HIS A 342 10.51 3.01 -0.12
C HIS A 342 11.06 1.98 -1.10
N THR A 343 10.22 1.38 -1.93
CA THR A 343 10.64 0.40 -2.94
C THR A 343 11.56 1.04 -3.98
N VAL A 344 11.18 2.19 -4.54
CA VAL A 344 12.00 2.85 -5.57
C VAL A 344 13.29 3.45 -5.01
N LEU A 345 13.28 3.93 -3.77
CA LEU A 345 14.49 4.40 -3.09
C LEU A 345 15.45 3.25 -2.76
N ALA A 346 14.93 2.11 -2.28
CA ALA A 346 15.72 0.91 -2.05
C ALA A 346 16.34 0.40 -3.36
N ALA A 347 15.57 0.42 -4.46
CA ALA A 347 16.08 0.06 -5.78
C ALA A 347 17.22 0.98 -6.23
N ASP A 348 17.06 2.29 -6.06
CA ASP A 348 18.10 3.27 -6.43
C ASP A 348 19.38 3.11 -5.58
N LEU A 349 19.24 2.82 -4.28
CA LEU A 349 20.36 2.51 -3.40
C LEU A 349 21.08 1.22 -3.79
N LEU A 350 20.34 0.18 -4.18
CA LEU A 350 20.92 -1.08 -4.69
C LEU A 350 21.68 -0.86 -5.99
N ASP A 351 21.14 -0.06 -6.90
CA ASP A 351 21.80 0.29 -8.16
C ASP A 351 23.13 1.01 -7.88
N LYS A 352 23.10 2.04 -7.01
CA LYS A 352 24.29 2.77 -6.57
C LYS A 352 25.32 1.89 -5.86
N TRP A 353 24.89 0.92 -5.06
CA TRP A 353 25.78 -0.05 -4.44
C TRP A 353 26.50 -0.88 -5.50
N SER A 354 25.74 -1.43 -6.46
CA SER A 354 26.30 -2.25 -7.52
C SER A 354 27.19 -1.49 -8.49
N SER A 355 26.97 -0.18 -8.66
CA SER A 355 27.75 0.69 -9.54
C SER A 355 28.96 1.34 -8.85
N GLY A 356 29.32 0.93 -7.62
CA GLY A 356 30.48 1.46 -6.90
C GLY A 356 30.31 2.87 -6.33
N GLY A 357 29.08 3.27 -5.98
CA GLY A 357 28.79 4.55 -5.33
C GLY A 357 29.43 4.70 -3.94
N ASN A 358 29.28 5.89 -3.34
CA ASN A 358 29.88 6.19 -2.04
C ASN A 358 29.36 5.24 -0.93
N ARG A 359 30.21 4.29 -0.52
CA ARG A 359 29.85 3.24 0.44
C ARG A 359 29.37 3.78 1.79
N GLY A 360 29.99 4.83 2.32
CA GLY A 360 29.59 5.40 3.61
C GLY A 360 28.16 5.95 3.58
N ARG A 361 27.80 6.68 2.52
CA ARG A 361 26.44 7.20 2.34
C ARG A 361 25.42 6.08 2.12
N ILE A 362 25.78 5.08 1.32
CA ILE A 362 24.89 3.94 1.03
C ILE A 362 24.65 3.13 2.30
N LEU A 363 25.70 2.85 3.09
CA LEU A 363 25.59 2.16 4.37
C LEU A 363 24.76 2.96 5.37
N GLY A 364 24.90 4.30 5.41
CA GLY A 364 24.06 5.16 6.25
C GLY A 364 22.57 5.04 5.92
N CYS A 365 22.18 5.14 4.65
CA CYS A 365 20.80 4.89 4.23
C CYS A 365 20.36 3.45 4.48
N GLY A 366 21.22 2.47 4.19
CA GLY A 366 20.94 1.05 4.40
C GLY A 366 20.70 0.71 5.87
N ALA A 367 21.42 1.36 6.80
CA ALA A 367 21.22 1.21 8.23
C ALA A 367 19.83 1.71 8.67
N ILE A 368 19.33 2.80 8.09
CA ILE A 368 17.97 3.30 8.36
C ILE A 368 16.92 2.30 7.86
N PHE A 369 17.07 1.79 6.63
CA PHE A 369 16.17 0.76 6.10
C PHE A 369 16.18 -0.51 6.97
N LEU A 370 17.37 -0.92 7.44
CA LEU A 370 17.50 -2.06 8.34
C LEU A 370 16.82 -1.80 9.69
N ALA A 371 16.99 -0.61 10.27
CA ALA A 371 16.32 -0.22 11.51
C ALA A 371 14.80 -0.23 11.36
N MET A 372 14.27 0.23 10.22
CA MET A 372 12.84 0.17 9.91
C MET A 372 12.34 -1.28 9.69
N ALA A 373 13.16 -2.15 9.08
CA ALA A 373 12.81 -3.56 8.96
C ALA A 373 12.79 -4.26 10.33
N ILE A 374 13.77 -3.99 11.20
CA ILE A 374 13.78 -4.48 12.59
C ILE A 374 12.54 -3.97 13.33
N SER A 375 12.21 -2.68 13.18
CA SER A 375 11.00 -2.10 13.75
C SER A 375 9.74 -2.86 13.33
N GLY A 376 9.63 -3.23 12.04
CA GLY A 376 8.46 -3.98 11.58
C GLY A 376 8.46 -5.46 11.95
N LEU A 377 9.61 -6.07 12.24
CA LEU A 377 9.66 -7.37 12.91
C LEU A 377 9.16 -7.28 14.36
N ILE A 378 9.49 -6.20 15.07
CA ILE A 378 8.94 -5.94 16.42
C ILE A 378 7.43 -5.70 16.35
N TYR A 379 6.96 -4.95 15.34
CA TYR A 379 5.53 -4.78 15.04
C TYR A 379 4.83 -6.13 14.88
N LEU A 380 5.36 -7.01 14.01
CA LEU A 380 4.82 -8.34 13.77
C LEU A 380 4.82 -9.20 15.03
N TYR A 381 5.92 -9.20 15.79
CA TYR A 381 6.00 -9.93 17.05
C TYR A 381 4.94 -9.46 18.05
N ARG A 382 4.74 -8.14 18.19
CA ARG A 382 3.69 -7.60 19.08
C ARG A 382 2.29 -8.00 18.63
N LEU A 383 2.05 -8.04 17.33
CA LEU A 383 0.77 -8.47 16.77
C LEU A 383 0.50 -9.95 17.01
N ILE A 384 1.51 -10.82 16.87
CA ILE A 384 1.38 -12.28 17.00
C ILE A 384 1.43 -12.76 18.45
N ALA A 385 2.31 -12.18 19.28
CA ALA A 385 2.65 -12.77 20.58
C ALA A 385 1.98 -12.07 21.78
N LEU A 386 1.50 -10.84 21.61
CA LEU A 386 0.92 -10.06 22.70
C LEU A 386 -0.57 -9.79 22.50
N ASP A 387 -1.14 -10.15 21.34
CA ASP A 387 -2.51 -9.80 20.92
C ASP A 387 -2.83 -8.30 21.06
N VAL A 388 -1.79 -7.45 21.16
CA VAL A 388 -1.94 -6.01 21.33
C VAL A 388 -2.17 -5.42 19.95
N PHE A 389 -3.42 -5.50 19.49
CA PHE A 389 -3.99 -4.46 18.66
C PHE A 389 -4.60 -3.44 19.61
N LEU A 390 -4.12 -2.20 19.60
CA LEU A 390 -4.80 -1.10 20.30
C LEU A 390 -5.64 -0.37 19.26
N PRO A 391 -6.90 -0.78 19.01
CA PRO A 391 -7.82 0.06 18.27
C PRO A 391 -8.25 1.19 19.21
N TYR A 392 -7.90 2.42 18.80
CA TYR A 392 -8.47 3.71 19.22
C TYR A 392 -8.48 4.09 20.70
#